data_AF-A0A3L7PKK7-F1
#
_entry.id   AF-A0A3L7PKK7-F1
#
_cell.length_a   1.000
_cell.length_b   1.000
_cell.length_c   1.000
_cell.angle_alpha   90.00
_cell.angle_beta   90.00
_cell.angle_gamma   90.00
#
_symmetry.space_group_name_H-M   'P 1'
#
loop_
_entity.id
_entity.type
_entity.pdbx_description
1 polymer ?
#
loop_
_entity_poly.entity_id
_entity_poly.type
_entity_poly.pdbx_seq_one_letter_code
_entity_poly.pdbx_strand_id
1 'polypeptide(L)'
;MSKFTMKSTVFRQYFGSTFVVIGVLTAAVFAADPPPQTPQSEGPYKGIIMGPPPLTIEPPALDFGFIAPGEEKTGIFTLKNPSNVPLTIVALQPTCTCTSTTDLAGRVIAPGESIQFDASLAAAIATGPRKSTVKVIVQGYSKPLEVDVRAEVVVALRAVPPAINVLPNVPVAGRVVIESIDRKTFRILSVDNAQPSFIGFDPAKDGVKSAYLVRYDLTRFTHEAVPAWCLIQTDRVDSPVLALKIRNEKIHIVPVVRMKEYNLNLGLIPANGFKDFTFDMVDWEQPVSSVASLSELFTVELLAQERRGKDIQVRCRVTPKPYATGLVQFLLELKTGLQSQKLWAYGMVREIASIPAPSQVNTPIAPGVAPPLVAQPAK
;
A
#
# COMPACT_ATOMS: atom_id res chain seq x y z
N MET A 1 -52.43 16.20 4.91
CA MET A 1 -53.24 17.21 4.19
C MET A 1 -52.54 17.54 2.87
N SER A 2 -53.10 17.11 1.74
CA SER A 2 -53.32 17.89 0.52
C SER A 2 -53.46 16.92 -0.66
N LYS A 3 -54.64 16.97 -1.27
CA LYS A 3 -55.08 16.17 -2.41
C LYS A 3 -54.58 16.86 -3.70
N PHE A 4 -54.18 16.08 -4.70
CA PHE A 4 -54.14 16.56 -6.08
C PHE A 4 -55.09 15.71 -6.94
N THR A 5 -56.02 16.39 -7.60
CA THR A 5 -57.09 15.83 -8.43
C THR A 5 -57.07 16.53 -9.80
N MET A 6 -57.36 15.75 -10.86
CA MET A 6 -58.09 16.06 -12.13
C MET A 6 -57.34 15.53 -13.37
N LYS A 7 -57.89 14.53 -14.09
CA LYS A 7 -59.00 14.51 -15.09
C LYS A 7 -58.56 15.11 -16.43
N SER A 8 -58.30 14.34 -17.49
CA SER A 8 -59.17 13.53 -18.39
C SER A 8 -59.71 14.31 -19.61
N THR A 9 -59.26 13.85 -20.79
CA THR A 9 -59.98 13.60 -22.07
C THR A 9 -60.84 14.71 -22.69
N VAL A 10 -60.58 15.05 -23.97
CA VAL A 10 -61.64 15.19 -25.00
C VAL A 10 -61.12 14.79 -26.40
N PHE A 11 -61.93 13.98 -27.07
CA PHE A 11 -61.87 13.45 -28.44
C PHE A 11 -62.81 14.28 -29.34
N ARG A 12 -62.48 14.52 -30.61
CA ARG A 12 -63.50 14.97 -31.60
C ARG A 12 -63.14 14.55 -33.03
N GLN A 13 -63.99 13.68 -33.60
CA GLN A 13 -64.13 13.37 -35.02
C GLN A 13 -64.73 14.56 -35.78
N TYR A 14 -64.57 14.61 -37.12
CA TYR A 14 -65.71 14.57 -38.06
C TYR A 14 -65.25 14.40 -39.53
N PHE A 15 -66.08 13.64 -40.25
CA PHE A 15 -66.06 13.26 -41.67
C PHE A 15 -66.27 14.43 -42.65
N GLY A 16 -65.82 14.27 -43.90
CA GLY A 16 -66.21 15.10 -45.05
C GLY A 16 -65.85 14.43 -46.38
N SER A 17 -66.80 14.41 -47.32
CA SER A 17 -66.94 13.45 -48.42
C SER A 17 -66.28 13.82 -49.77
N THR A 18 -66.02 12.74 -50.51
CA THR A 18 -65.76 12.47 -51.94
C THR A 18 -66.09 13.53 -53.01
N PHE A 19 -65.17 13.68 -53.99
CA PHE A 19 -65.50 13.89 -55.41
C PHE A 19 -64.51 13.11 -56.29
N VAL A 20 -65.04 12.31 -57.22
CA VAL A 20 -64.30 11.53 -58.22
C VAL A 20 -64.36 12.29 -59.54
N VAL A 21 -63.20 12.55 -60.16
CA VAL A 21 -63.08 13.00 -61.54
C VAL A 21 -62.21 11.97 -62.28
N ILE A 22 -62.80 11.35 -63.30
CA ILE A 22 -62.12 10.40 -64.19
C ILE A 22 -61.47 11.21 -65.30
N GLY A 23 -60.13 11.25 -65.31
CA GLY A 23 -59.31 11.79 -66.38
C GLY A 23 -58.43 10.68 -66.95
N VAL A 24 -58.61 10.35 -68.22
CA VAL A 24 -57.75 9.43 -68.97
C VAL A 24 -56.45 10.18 -69.32
N LEU A 25 -55.32 9.76 -68.75
CA LEU A 25 -53.99 10.23 -69.14
C LEU A 25 -53.14 9.04 -69.60
N THR A 26 -52.63 9.14 -70.82
CA THR A 26 -51.62 8.29 -71.44
C THR A 26 -50.32 8.31 -70.62
N ALA A 27 -49.86 7.14 -70.18
CA ALA A 27 -48.59 6.99 -69.46
C ALA A 27 -47.40 7.06 -70.45
N ALA A 28 -46.63 8.14 -70.38
CA ALA A 28 -45.25 8.17 -70.85
C ALA A 28 -44.37 7.64 -69.71
N VAL A 29 -43.67 6.52 -69.94
CA VAL A 29 -42.71 5.95 -68.99
C VAL A 29 -41.43 6.79 -69.04
N PHE A 30 -41.30 7.74 -68.13
CA PHE A 30 -40.01 8.31 -67.76
C PHE A 30 -39.38 7.40 -66.71
N ALA A 31 -38.23 6.81 -67.02
CA ALA A 31 -37.39 6.17 -66.02
C ALA A 31 -36.93 7.24 -65.03
N ALA A 32 -37.47 7.21 -63.81
CA ALA A 32 -36.98 8.04 -62.72
C ALA A 32 -35.64 7.48 -62.25
N ASP A 33 -34.61 8.32 -62.20
CA ASP A 33 -33.37 8.01 -61.51
C ASP A 33 -33.67 7.61 -60.06
N PRO A 34 -33.01 6.56 -59.52
CA PRO A 34 -33.18 6.20 -58.13
C PRO A 34 -32.79 7.39 -57.23
N PRO A 35 -33.53 7.64 -56.14
CA PRO A 35 -33.22 8.75 -55.25
C PRO A 35 -31.78 8.59 -54.70
N PRO A 36 -31.05 9.71 -54.49
CA PRO A 36 -29.71 9.64 -53.94
C PRO A 36 -29.78 8.93 -52.60
N GLN A 37 -29.12 7.77 -52.51
CA GLN A 37 -28.94 7.05 -51.28
C GLN A 37 -28.17 7.97 -50.34
N THR A 38 -28.84 8.44 -49.28
CA THR A 38 -28.18 9.08 -48.15
C THR A 38 -27.13 8.08 -47.64
N PRO A 39 -25.85 8.45 -47.47
CA PRO A 39 -24.86 7.55 -46.91
C PRO A 39 -25.38 7.07 -45.55
N GLN A 40 -25.73 5.80 -45.46
CA GLN A 40 -26.03 5.18 -44.19
C GLN A 40 -24.76 5.27 -43.35
N SER A 41 -24.83 6.01 -42.25
CA SER A 41 -23.78 6.01 -41.26
C SER A 41 -23.70 4.60 -40.66
N GLU A 42 -22.71 3.83 -41.11
CA GLU A 42 -22.27 2.62 -40.42
C GLU A 42 -21.76 3.03 -39.03
N GLY A 43 -22.65 2.97 -38.03
CA GLY A 43 -22.27 3.05 -36.63
C GLY A 43 -21.37 1.84 -36.29
N PRO A 44 -20.22 2.02 -35.64
CA PRO A 44 -19.31 0.92 -35.44
C PRO A 44 -19.79 0.04 -34.26
N TYR A 45 -19.77 -1.27 -34.49
CA TYR A 45 -19.92 -2.40 -33.55
C TYR A 45 -21.34 -2.85 -33.16
N LYS A 46 -21.90 -3.72 -34.00
CA LYS A 46 -23.02 -4.61 -33.66
C LYS A 46 -22.48 -5.97 -33.22
N GLY A 47 -21.94 -6.05 -32.00
CA GLY A 47 -21.50 -7.30 -31.36
C GLY A 47 -20.27 -7.13 -30.45
N ILE A 48 -20.22 -7.87 -29.34
CA ILE A 48 -19.04 -7.93 -28.47
C ILE A 48 -18.02 -8.89 -29.09
N ILE A 49 -16.80 -8.41 -29.35
CA ILE A 49 -15.67 -9.22 -29.81
C ILE A 49 -15.17 -10.07 -28.65
N MET A 50 -15.07 -11.37 -28.85
CA MET A 50 -14.56 -12.30 -27.84
C MET A 50 -13.04 -12.26 -27.78
N GLY A 51 -12.48 -11.87 -26.63
CA GLY A 51 -11.03 -11.79 -26.43
C GLY A 51 -10.55 -10.41 -25.99
N PRO A 52 -9.22 -10.23 -25.79
CA PRO A 52 -8.63 -8.95 -25.46
C PRO A 52 -8.62 -8.01 -26.68
N PRO A 53 -8.54 -6.69 -26.47
CA PRO A 53 -8.37 -5.73 -27.57
C PRO A 53 -7.01 -5.93 -28.26
N PRO A 54 -6.89 -5.62 -29.57
CA PRO A 54 -5.66 -5.71 -30.33
C PRO A 54 -4.75 -4.51 -30.05
N LEU A 55 -4.55 -4.16 -28.77
CA LEU A 55 -3.59 -3.16 -28.32
C LEU A 55 -2.27 -3.84 -28.00
N THR A 56 -1.17 -3.14 -28.29
CA THR A 56 0.17 -3.50 -27.79
C THR A 56 0.54 -2.57 -26.65
N ILE A 57 1.24 -3.08 -25.64
CA ILE A 57 1.68 -2.32 -24.47
C ILE A 57 3.19 -2.45 -24.27
N GLU A 58 3.85 -1.31 -24.04
CA GLU A 58 5.29 -1.23 -23.79
C GLU A 58 5.58 -0.34 -22.57
N PRO A 59 6.38 -0.78 -21.58
CA PRO A 59 6.94 -2.13 -21.44
C PRO A 59 5.86 -3.19 -21.14
N PRO A 60 6.15 -4.50 -21.28
CA PRO A 60 5.19 -5.57 -20.98
C PRO A 60 4.92 -5.76 -19.48
N ALA A 61 5.75 -5.16 -18.62
CA ALA A 61 5.55 -5.05 -17.18
C ALA A 61 6.45 -3.94 -16.63
N LEU A 62 6.05 -3.36 -15.50
CA LEU A 62 6.91 -2.51 -14.67
C LEU A 62 7.40 -3.31 -13.47
N ASP A 63 8.71 -3.32 -13.27
CA ASP A 63 9.36 -3.89 -12.10
C ASP A 63 10.25 -2.83 -11.46
N PHE A 64 9.84 -2.36 -10.28
CA PHE A 64 10.60 -1.37 -9.53
C PHE A 64 11.68 -1.99 -8.64
N GLY A 65 11.82 -3.32 -8.65
CA GLY A 65 12.77 -4.04 -7.83
C GLY A 65 12.51 -3.81 -6.34
N PHE A 66 13.56 -3.46 -5.60
CA PHE A 66 13.49 -3.15 -4.18
C PHE A 66 13.12 -1.70 -3.96
N ILE A 67 12.05 -1.46 -3.20
CA ILE A 67 11.58 -0.13 -2.80
C ILE A 67 11.48 -0.02 -1.29
N ALA A 68 11.70 1.17 -0.74
CA ALA A 68 11.63 1.40 0.70
C ALA A 68 10.17 1.43 1.18
N PRO A 69 9.90 1.11 2.47
CA PRO A 69 8.57 1.29 3.05
C PRO A 69 8.08 2.73 2.94
N GLY A 70 6.84 2.93 2.47
CA GLY A 70 6.25 4.25 2.27
C GLY A 70 6.73 5.01 1.03
N GLU A 71 7.67 4.47 0.25
CA GLU A 71 8.10 5.04 -1.02
C GLU A 71 7.03 4.85 -2.11
N GLU A 72 6.94 5.80 -3.04
CA GLU A 72 6.11 5.68 -4.23
C GLU A 72 7.01 5.64 -5.49
N LYS A 73 6.72 4.70 -6.39
CA LYS A 73 7.39 4.59 -7.68
C LYS A 73 6.38 4.67 -8.81
N THR A 74 6.67 5.51 -9.78
CA THR A 74 5.86 5.70 -10.99
C THR A 74 6.62 5.21 -12.20
N GLY A 75 5.95 4.45 -13.06
CA GLY A 75 6.44 4.11 -14.39
C GLY A 75 5.38 4.43 -15.43
N ILE A 76 5.78 4.42 -16.70
CA ILE A 76 4.92 4.79 -17.82
C ILE A 76 4.74 3.58 -18.74
N PHE A 77 3.51 3.33 -19.13
CA PHE A 77 3.16 2.41 -20.22
C PHE A 77 2.73 3.21 -21.45
N THR A 78 3.11 2.70 -22.62
CA THR A 78 2.64 3.17 -23.92
C THR A 78 1.72 2.13 -24.52
N LEU A 79 0.46 2.51 -24.73
CA LEU A 79 -0.51 1.73 -25.49
C LEU A 79 -0.46 2.18 -26.94
N LYS A 80 -0.38 1.22 -27.86
CA LYS A 80 -0.43 1.48 -29.30
C LYS A 80 -1.56 0.69 -29.95
N ASN A 81 -2.25 1.34 -30.88
CA ASN A 81 -3.28 0.71 -31.70
C ASN A 81 -2.70 0.30 -33.06
N PRO A 82 -2.25 -0.96 -33.25
CA PRO A 82 -1.79 -1.45 -34.55
C PRO A 82 -2.93 -1.74 -35.55
N SER A 83 -4.20 -1.67 -35.13
CA SER A 83 -5.32 -1.98 -36.01
C SER A 83 -5.68 -0.80 -36.92
N ASN A 84 -6.57 -1.06 -37.88
CA ASN A 84 -7.11 -0.06 -38.81
C ASN A 84 -8.41 0.59 -38.31
N VAL A 85 -8.85 0.30 -37.08
CA VAL A 85 -10.07 0.86 -36.49
C VAL A 85 -9.75 1.59 -35.18
N PRO A 86 -10.34 2.77 -34.90
CA PRO A 86 -10.15 3.44 -33.62
C PRO A 86 -10.60 2.56 -32.44
N LEU A 87 -9.84 2.63 -31.34
CA LEU A 87 -10.12 1.90 -30.09
C LEU A 87 -10.37 2.88 -28.95
N THR A 88 -11.53 2.75 -28.29
CA THR A 88 -11.91 3.61 -27.16
C THR A 88 -11.62 2.91 -25.83
N ILE A 89 -10.80 3.54 -24.98
CA ILE A 89 -10.56 3.09 -23.61
C ILE A 89 -11.79 3.41 -22.77
N VAL A 90 -12.34 2.38 -22.12
CA VAL A 90 -13.45 2.52 -21.16
C VAL A 90 -12.91 2.85 -19.78
N ALA A 91 -11.90 2.13 -19.32
CA ALA A 91 -11.29 2.34 -18.01
C ALA A 91 -9.90 1.68 -17.92
N LEU A 92 -9.08 2.22 -17.02
CA LEU A 92 -7.91 1.54 -16.46
C LEU A 92 -8.26 1.12 -15.04
N GLN A 93 -8.18 -0.18 -14.74
CA GLN A 93 -8.59 -0.72 -13.45
C GLN A 93 -7.47 -1.55 -12.82
N PRO A 94 -6.75 -1.02 -11.84
CA PRO A 94 -5.81 -1.79 -11.03
C PRO A 94 -6.50 -2.84 -10.15
N THR A 95 -5.86 -3.99 -9.92
CA THR A 95 -6.37 -5.04 -9.00
C THR A 95 -6.12 -4.75 -7.52
N CYS A 96 -5.23 -3.79 -7.21
CA CYS A 96 -4.85 -3.39 -5.86
C CYS A 96 -5.08 -1.89 -5.66
N THR A 97 -5.56 -1.50 -4.47
CA THR A 97 -5.66 -0.09 -4.05
C THR A 97 -4.30 0.59 -3.88
N CYS A 98 -3.21 -0.20 -3.82
CA CYS A 98 -1.83 0.26 -3.77
C CYS A 98 -1.30 0.78 -5.11
N THR A 99 -2.07 0.70 -6.18
CA THR A 99 -1.69 1.17 -7.52
C THR A 99 -2.68 2.21 -8.00
N SER A 100 -2.17 3.37 -8.41
CA SER A 100 -2.91 4.42 -9.10
C SER A 100 -2.46 4.53 -10.55
N THR A 101 -3.33 5.03 -11.41
CA THR A 101 -3.07 5.24 -12.84
C THR A 101 -3.70 6.54 -13.32
N THR A 102 -3.14 7.16 -14.35
CA THR A 102 -3.82 8.23 -15.10
C THR A 102 -5.22 7.78 -15.51
N ASP A 103 -6.21 8.67 -15.43
CA ASP A 103 -7.54 8.40 -15.99
C ASP A 103 -7.53 8.58 -17.51
N LEU A 104 -7.78 7.48 -18.23
CA LEU A 104 -7.92 7.46 -19.69
C LEU A 104 -9.35 7.12 -20.14
N ALA A 105 -10.35 7.16 -19.26
CA ALA A 105 -11.72 6.86 -19.62
C ALA A 105 -12.22 7.77 -20.78
N GLY A 106 -12.82 7.15 -21.79
CA GLY A 106 -13.35 7.83 -22.98
C GLY A 106 -12.30 8.26 -24.01
N ARG A 107 -11.01 8.02 -23.77
CA ARG A 107 -9.95 8.35 -24.73
C ARG A 107 -9.97 7.38 -25.91
N VAL A 108 -9.83 7.93 -27.13
CA VAL A 108 -9.76 7.16 -28.38
C VAL A 108 -8.32 7.12 -28.86
N ILE A 109 -7.82 5.92 -29.18
CA ILE A 109 -6.55 5.70 -29.86
C ILE A 109 -6.86 5.45 -31.34
N ALA A 110 -6.51 6.39 -32.20
CA ALA A 110 -6.69 6.24 -33.64
C ALA A 110 -5.80 5.12 -34.22
N PRO A 111 -6.08 4.61 -35.42
CA PRO A 111 -5.22 3.65 -36.10
C PRO A 111 -3.76 4.11 -36.19
N GLY A 112 -2.81 3.27 -35.77
CA GLY A 112 -1.38 3.57 -35.76
C GLY A 112 -0.90 4.45 -34.60
N GLU A 113 -1.81 5.13 -33.89
CA GLU A 113 -1.48 6.07 -32.82
C GLU A 113 -1.14 5.37 -31.50
N SER A 114 -0.52 6.14 -30.60
CA SER A 114 -0.17 5.69 -29.25
C SER A 114 -0.63 6.69 -28.20
N ILE A 115 -0.92 6.18 -27.00
CA ILE A 115 -1.22 6.97 -25.81
C ILE A 115 -0.45 6.41 -24.62
N GLN A 116 -0.04 7.29 -23.71
CA GLN A 116 0.66 6.90 -22.49
C GLN A 116 -0.27 6.98 -21.28
N PHE A 117 -0.03 6.11 -20.31
CA PHE A 117 -0.55 6.24 -18.95
C PHE A 117 0.53 5.92 -17.94
N ASP A 118 0.52 6.61 -16.81
CA ASP A 118 1.36 6.26 -15.68
C ASP A 118 0.72 5.14 -14.85
N ALA A 119 1.56 4.34 -14.22
CA ALA A 119 1.17 3.44 -13.13
C ALA A 119 2.09 3.69 -11.94
N SER A 120 1.50 4.15 -10.85
CA SER A 120 2.19 4.51 -9.62
C SER A 120 1.89 3.46 -8.55
N LEU A 121 2.94 2.89 -7.96
CA LEU A 121 2.85 1.90 -6.88
C LEU A 121 3.28 2.54 -5.57
N ALA A 122 2.34 2.69 -4.64
CA ALA A 122 2.61 3.15 -3.29
C ALA A 122 3.00 1.96 -2.40
N ALA A 123 4.23 1.97 -1.89
CA ALA A 123 4.71 0.95 -0.96
C ALA A 123 3.97 1.05 0.37
N ALA A 124 3.30 -0.04 0.76
CA ALA A 124 2.85 -0.19 2.14
C ALA A 124 4.06 -0.15 3.11
N ILE A 125 3.81 0.21 4.37
CA ILE A 125 4.83 0.14 5.43
C ILE A 125 5.28 -1.31 5.66
N ALA A 126 4.36 -2.27 5.50
CA ALA A 126 4.69 -3.69 5.59
C ALA A 126 5.62 -4.11 4.45
N THR A 127 6.63 -4.91 4.78
CA THR A 127 7.57 -5.49 3.82
C THR A 127 6.96 -6.62 3.00
N GLY A 128 7.67 -7.04 1.95
CA GLY A 128 7.35 -8.17 1.09
C GLY A 128 6.87 -7.79 -0.31
N PRO A 129 6.55 -8.79 -1.14
CA PRO A 129 6.21 -8.58 -2.54
C PRO A 129 4.89 -7.81 -2.68
N ARG A 130 4.87 -6.92 -3.68
CA ARG A 130 3.71 -6.16 -4.14
C ARG A 130 3.54 -6.46 -5.62
N LYS A 131 2.33 -6.91 -5.98
CA LYS A 131 1.94 -7.14 -7.36
C LYS A 131 0.55 -6.54 -7.56
N SER A 132 0.41 -5.77 -8.62
CA SER A 132 -0.87 -5.28 -9.12
C SER A 132 -0.92 -5.51 -10.61
N THR A 133 -2.09 -5.87 -11.11
CA THR A 133 -2.36 -6.00 -12.54
C THR A 133 -3.28 -4.86 -12.92
N VAL A 134 -2.88 -4.04 -13.90
CA VAL A 134 -3.73 -2.99 -14.47
C VAL A 134 -4.50 -3.59 -15.65
N LYS A 135 -5.83 -3.54 -15.56
CA LYS A 135 -6.74 -4.00 -16.61
C LYS A 135 -7.11 -2.81 -17.49
N VAL A 136 -6.72 -2.86 -18.76
CA VAL A 136 -7.12 -1.91 -19.80
C VAL A 136 -8.40 -2.43 -20.44
N ILE A 137 -9.52 -1.78 -20.13
CA ILE A 137 -10.84 -2.15 -20.65
C ILE A 137 -11.12 -1.30 -21.89
N VAL A 138 -11.41 -1.95 -23.01
CA VAL A 138 -11.66 -1.29 -24.31
C VAL A 138 -13.07 -1.61 -24.78
N GLN A 139 -13.75 -0.61 -25.32
CA GLN A 139 -15.13 -0.73 -25.79
C GLN A 139 -15.22 -1.82 -26.88
N GLY A 140 -16.22 -2.71 -26.74
CA GLY A 140 -16.48 -3.76 -27.73
C GLY A 140 -15.71 -5.07 -27.52
N TYR A 141 -14.86 -5.20 -26.50
CA TYR A 141 -14.09 -6.41 -26.21
C TYR A 141 -14.51 -7.06 -24.88
N SER A 142 -14.55 -8.40 -24.83
CA SER A 142 -15.01 -9.13 -23.64
C SER A 142 -13.93 -9.42 -22.59
N LYS A 143 -12.65 -9.29 -22.95
CA LYS A 143 -11.53 -9.44 -22.00
C LYS A 143 -10.70 -8.16 -21.95
N PRO A 144 -10.17 -7.77 -20.78
CA PRO A 144 -9.21 -6.68 -20.70
C PRO A 144 -7.87 -7.09 -21.30
N LEU A 145 -7.09 -6.11 -21.75
CA LEU A 145 -5.65 -6.26 -21.85
C LEU A 145 -5.07 -6.04 -20.45
N GLU A 146 -4.15 -6.91 -20.01
CA GLU A 146 -3.61 -6.87 -18.65
C GLU A 146 -2.11 -6.57 -18.68
N VAL A 147 -1.64 -5.76 -17.74
CA VAL A 147 -0.22 -5.46 -17.55
C VAL A 147 0.15 -5.45 -16.08
N ASP A 148 1.32 -6.01 -15.77
CA ASP A 148 1.77 -6.18 -14.39
C ASP A 148 2.66 -5.02 -13.92
N VAL A 149 2.44 -4.60 -12.68
CA VAL A 149 3.28 -3.69 -11.91
C VAL A 149 3.73 -4.41 -10.65
N ARG A 150 5.04 -4.53 -10.44
CA ARG A 150 5.60 -5.27 -9.32
C ARG A 150 6.75 -4.53 -8.63
N ALA A 151 6.89 -4.80 -7.35
CA ALA A 151 8.02 -4.40 -6.52
C ALA A 151 8.11 -5.31 -5.29
N GLU A 152 9.20 -5.24 -4.56
CA GLU A 152 9.30 -5.81 -3.23
C GLU A 152 9.67 -4.71 -2.23
N VAL A 153 8.81 -4.52 -1.23
CA VAL A 153 9.07 -3.56 -0.16
C VAL A 153 10.07 -4.19 0.79
N VAL A 154 11.25 -3.61 0.90
CA VAL A 154 12.34 -4.14 1.73
C VAL A 154 12.90 -3.04 2.63
N VAL A 155 13.26 -3.43 3.84
CA VAL A 155 14.20 -2.64 4.65
C VAL A 155 15.62 -3.07 4.29
N ALA A 156 16.63 -2.53 4.97
CA ALA A 156 18.02 -2.83 4.67
C ALA A 156 18.38 -4.33 4.78
N LEU A 157 17.58 -5.12 5.50
CA LEU A 157 17.62 -6.57 5.52
C LEU A 157 16.33 -7.18 4.96
N ARG A 158 16.48 -8.27 4.22
CA ARG A 158 15.41 -9.00 3.55
C ARG A 158 15.34 -10.43 4.05
N ALA A 159 14.12 -10.95 4.23
CA ALA A 159 13.86 -12.34 4.57
C ALA A 159 13.28 -13.11 3.38
N VAL A 160 13.81 -14.31 3.11
CA VAL A 160 13.35 -15.19 2.02
C VAL A 160 13.09 -16.61 2.55
N PRO A 161 11.83 -17.07 2.63
CA PRO A 161 10.60 -16.38 2.23
C PRO A 161 10.23 -15.18 3.14
N PRO A 162 9.42 -14.22 2.64
CA PRO A 162 9.06 -13.01 3.39
C PRO A 162 8.01 -13.25 4.50
N ALA A 163 7.41 -14.44 4.54
CA ALA A 163 6.45 -14.86 5.54
C ALA A 163 6.55 -16.37 5.77
N ILE A 164 6.18 -16.82 6.96
CA ILE A 164 6.07 -18.22 7.34
C ILE A 164 4.59 -18.60 7.26
N ASN A 165 4.23 -19.54 6.39
CA ASN A 165 2.86 -20.05 6.32
C ASN A 165 2.71 -21.27 7.23
N VAL A 166 1.84 -21.16 8.22
CA VAL A 166 1.44 -22.26 9.11
C VAL A 166 0.14 -22.83 8.57
N LEU A 167 0.25 -24.01 7.95
CA LEU A 167 -0.88 -24.74 7.38
C LEU A 167 -1.18 -25.97 8.23
N PRO A 168 -2.45 -26.42 8.30
CA PRO A 168 -2.80 -27.67 8.95
C PRO A 168 -1.94 -28.83 8.41
N ASN A 169 -1.42 -29.67 9.30
CA ASN A 169 -0.63 -30.86 8.98
C ASN A 169 0.68 -30.64 8.20
N VAL A 170 1.20 -29.41 8.16
CA VAL A 170 2.53 -29.10 7.60
C VAL A 170 3.53 -28.87 8.74
N PRO A 171 4.78 -29.35 8.65
CA PRO A 171 5.80 -29.03 9.64
C PRO A 171 5.93 -27.52 9.86
N VAL A 172 5.81 -27.11 11.12
CA VAL A 172 5.89 -25.69 11.52
C VAL A 172 7.31 -25.26 11.92
N ALA A 173 8.30 -26.10 11.62
CA ALA A 173 9.72 -25.78 11.68
C ALA A 173 10.30 -25.71 10.26
N GLY A 174 11.29 -24.84 10.04
CA GLY A 174 11.84 -24.61 8.72
C GLY A 174 13.09 -23.74 8.73
N ARG A 175 13.35 -23.09 7.61
CA ARG A 175 14.51 -22.22 7.41
C ARG A 175 14.15 -20.97 6.64
N VAL A 176 14.87 -19.89 6.91
CA VAL A 176 14.75 -18.62 6.21
C VAL A 176 16.14 -18.06 5.90
N VAL A 177 16.30 -17.47 4.72
CA VAL A 177 17.48 -16.69 4.38
C VAL A 177 17.26 -15.27 4.86
N ILE A 178 18.21 -14.73 5.62
CA ILE A 178 18.26 -13.31 5.98
C ILE A 178 19.45 -12.70 5.26
N GLU A 179 19.22 -11.73 4.39
CA GLU A 179 20.26 -11.13 3.56
C GLU A 179 20.23 -9.60 3.58
N SER A 180 21.40 -9.03 3.38
CA SER A 180 21.64 -7.60 3.23
C SER A 180 21.50 -7.20 1.76
N ILE A 181 20.58 -6.28 1.47
CA ILE A 181 20.30 -5.85 0.08
C ILE A 181 21.45 -5.02 -0.50
N ASP A 182 22.22 -4.34 0.36
CA ASP A 182 23.39 -3.54 -0.02
C ASP A 182 24.72 -4.28 0.21
N ARG A 183 24.65 -5.60 0.45
CA ARG A 183 25.80 -6.49 0.70
C ARG A 183 26.66 -6.14 1.92
N LYS A 184 26.30 -5.13 2.72
CA LYS A 184 26.98 -4.87 4.00
C LYS A 184 26.80 -6.06 4.95
N THR A 185 27.87 -6.39 5.66
CA THR A 185 27.87 -7.45 6.67
C THR A 185 27.10 -7.02 7.91
N PHE A 186 26.43 -7.96 8.57
CA PHE A 186 25.69 -7.73 9.81
C PHE A 186 25.68 -9.01 10.65
N ARG A 187 25.36 -8.92 11.94
CA ARG A 187 25.12 -10.08 12.82
C ARG A 187 23.65 -10.22 13.13
N ILE A 188 23.19 -11.47 13.18
CA ILE A 188 21.92 -11.82 13.81
C ILE A 188 22.21 -12.09 15.28
N LEU A 189 21.57 -11.33 16.16
CA LEU A 189 21.81 -11.38 17.61
C LEU A 189 20.82 -12.29 18.32
N SER A 190 19.57 -12.32 17.86
CA SER A 190 18.55 -13.21 18.40
C SER A 190 17.43 -13.46 17.38
N VAL A 191 16.74 -14.59 17.54
CA VAL A 191 15.49 -14.94 16.85
C VAL A 191 14.46 -15.27 17.92
N ASP A 192 13.38 -14.50 17.99
CA ASP A 192 12.34 -14.59 19.03
C ASP A 192 12.93 -14.66 20.45
N ASN A 193 13.86 -13.75 20.76
CA ASN A 193 14.61 -13.67 22.02
C ASN A 193 15.50 -14.88 22.37
N ALA A 194 15.69 -15.82 21.44
CA ALA A 194 16.58 -16.96 21.60
C ALA A 194 17.86 -16.80 20.77
N GLN A 195 18.90 -17.55 21.15
CA GLN A 195 20.12 -17.65 20.34
C GLN A 195 19.78 -18.17 18.94
N PRO A 196 20.29 -17.53 17.86
CA PRO A 196 20.00 -17.94 16.50
C PRO A 196 20.60 -19.32 16.18
N SER A 197 19.81 -20.17 15.53
CA SER A 197 20.27 -21.46 15.02
C SER A 197 20.60 -21.36 13.54
N PHE A 198 21.88 -21.35 13.20
CA PHE A 198 22.36 -21.21 11.82
C PHE A 198 22.53 -22.56 11.13
N ILE A 199 22.43 -22.56 9.79
CA ILE A 199 22.78 -23.70 8.93
C ILE A 199 24.06 -23.34 8.16
N GLY A 200 25.13 -24.11 8.35
CA GLY A 200 26.39 -23.91 7.63
C GLY A 200 27.13 -22.62 8.01
N PHE A 201 26.89 -22.10 9.20
CA PHE A 201 27.61 -20.95 9.77
C PHE A 201 27.84 -21.16 11.26
N ASP A 202 29.07 -20.95 11.72
CA ASP A 202 29.47 -20.99 13.13
C ASP A 202 29.93 -19.59 13.57
N PRO A 203 29.16 -18.87 14.41
CA PRO A 203 29.50 -17.50 14.81
C PRO A 203 30.82 -17.40 15.60
N ALA A 204 31.34 -18.50 16.14
CA ALA A 204 32.62 -18.51 16.85
C ALA A 204 33.83 -18.70 15.92
N LYS A 205 33.62 -19.20 14.69
CA LYS A 205 34.69 -19.54 13.74
C LYS A 205 34.64 -18.73 12.45
N ASP A 206 33.44 -18.44 11.96
CA ASP A 206 33.24 -17.75 10.71
C ASP A 206 33.19 -16.23 10.91
N GLY A 207 33.74 -15.49 9.95
CA GLY A 207 33.60 -14.03 9.89
C GLY A 207 32.16 -13.59 9.62
N VAL A 208 31.83 -12.35 9.98
CA VAL A 208 30.51 -11.75 9.77
C VAL A 208 30.15 -11.77 8.28
N LYS A 209 28.95 -12.25 7.94
CA LYS A 209 28.45 -12.39 6.57
C LYS A 209 27.39 -11.34 6.24
N SER A 210 27.12 -11.18 4.95
CA SER A 210 26.00 -10.38 4.43
C SER A 210 24.73 -11.20 4.20
N ALA A 211 24.76 -12.51 4.48
CA ALA A 211 23.61 -13.40 4.36
C ALA A 211 23.76 -14.63 5.28
N TYR A 212 22.65 -15.07 5.86
CA TYR A 212 22.58 -16.21 6.78
C TYR A 212 21.40 -17.11 6.42
N LEU A 213 21.59 -18.43 6.57
CA LEU A 213 20.49 -19.38 6.58
C LEU A 213 20.17 -19.75 8.03
N VAL A 214 18.96 -19.40 8.47
CA VAL A 214 18.55 -19.47 9.88
C VAL A 214 17.39 -20.45 10.03
N ARG A 215 17.43 -21.32 11.04
CA ARG A 215 16.31 -22.20 11.41
C ARG A 215 15.30 -21.43 12.25
N TYR A 216 14.02 -21.70 11.99
CA TYR A 216 12.94 -21.36 12.91
C TYR A 216 12.21 -22.64 13.31
N ASP A 217 11.69 -22.65 14.52
CA ASP A 217 10.91 -23.78 15.05
C ASP A 217 9.68 -23.26 15.79
N LEU A 218 8.51 -23.45 15.18
CA LEU A 218 7.23 -23.09 15.79
C LEU A 218 6.55 -24.29 16.47
N THR A 219 7.17 -25.49 16.46
CA THR A 219 6.58 -26.69 17.10
C THR A 219 6.50 -26.55 18.61
N ARG A 220 7.32 -25.65 19.17
CA ARG A 220 7.29 -25.26 20.59
C ARG A 220 6.01 -24.53 21.00
N PHE A 221 5.23 -24.01 20.06
CA PHE A 221 3.99 -23.30 20.34
C PHE A 221 2.80 -24.22 20.13
N THR A 222 1.83 -24.16 21.05
CA THR A 222 0.50 -24.70 20.74
C THR A 222 -0.10 -23.89 19.60
N HIS A 223 -1.01 -24.49 18.83
CA HIS A 223 -1.58 -23.86 17.63
C HIS A 223 -2.28 -22.50 17.91
N GLU A 224 -2.71 -22.28 19.16
CA GLU A 224 -3.37 -21.06 19.66
C GLU A 224 -2.39 -20.02 20.22
N ALA A 225 -1.16 -20.43 20.57
CA ALA A 225 -0.13 -19.56 21.13
C ALA A 225 0.97 -19.20 20.11
N VAL A 226 0.79 -19.56 18.83
CA VAL A 226 1.73 -19.19 17.77
C VAL A 226 1.83 -17.67 17.68
N PRO A 227 3.04 -17.07 17.70
CA PRO A 227 3.17 -15.63 17.58
C PRO A 227 2.71 -15.14 16.20
N ALA A 228 2.34 -13.87 16.09
CA ALA A 228 1.97 -13.25 14.82
C ALA A 228 3.19 -12.99 13.91
N TRP A 229 4.38 -12.94 14.51
CA TRP A 229 5.65 -12.63 13.86
C TRP A 229 6.76 -13.52 14.39
N CYS A 230 7.66 -13.95 13.51
CA CYS A 230 9.02 -14.34 13.90
C CYS A 230 9.89 -13.08 13.84
N LEU A 231 10.38 -12.64 14.98
CA LEU A 231 11.16 -11.42 15.12
C LEU A 231 12.65 -11.74 15.18
N ILE A 232 13.45 -10.96 14.47
CA ILE A 232 14.90 -11.16 14.35
C ILE A 232 15.59 -9.86 14.74
N GLN A 233 16.47 -9.94 15.73
CA GLN A 233 17.31 -8.83 16.15
C GLN A 233 18.63 -8.85 15.39
N THR A 234 19.07 -7.69 14.93
CA THR A 234 20.39 -7.54 14.30
C THR A 234 21.20 -6.40 14.90
N ASP A 235 22.52 -6.38 14.62
CA ASP A 235 23.39 -5.25 14.96
C ASP A 235 23.33 -4.11 13.93
N ARG A 236 22.45 -4.23 12.92
CA ARG A 236 22.32 -3.27 11.83
C ARG A 236 21.45 -2.08 12.22
N VAL A 237 22.01 -0.87 12.21
CA VAL A 237 21.34 0.35 12.72
C VAL A 237 20.07 0.71 11.93
N ASP A 238 20.07 0.49 10.62
CA ASP A 238 18.96 0.73 9.69
C ASP A 238 17.94 -0.43 9.63
N SER A 239 18.23 -1.56 10.30
CA SER A 239 17.31 -2.71 10.39
C SER A 239 17.54 -3.50 11.69
N PRO A 240 17.37 -2.86 12.87
CA PRO A 240 17.69 -3.49 14.15
C PRO A 240 16.69 -4.60 14.51
N VAL A 241 15.49 -4.53 13.93
CA VAL A 241 14.41 -5.52 14.06
C VAL A 241 13.88 -5.84 12.67
N LEU A 242 13.95 -7.11 12.29
CA LEU A 242 13.31 -7.66 11.10
C LEU A 242 12.15 -8.56 11.54
N ALA A 243 11.00 -8.44 10.90
CA ALA A 243 9.79 -9.16 11.26
C ALA A 243 9.27 -9.99 10.08
N LEU A 244 9.13 -11.29 10.29
CA LEU A 244 8.55 -12.22 9.31
C LEU A 244 7.14 -12.57 9.76
N LYS A 245 6.14 -12.24 8.94
CA LYS A 245 4.75 -12.54 9.30
C LYS A 245 4.57 -14.05 9.39
N ILE A 246 4.03 -14.52 10.50
CA ILE A 246 3.51 -15.89 10.59
C ILE A 246 2.05 -15.83 10.17
N ARG A 247 1.73 -16.47 9.04
CA ARG A 247 0.38 -16.57 8.51
C ARG A 247 -0.25 -17.85 9.03
N ASN A 248 -1.31 -17.70 9.81
CA ASN A 248 -2.09 -18.78 10.38
C ASN A 248 -3.56 -18.38 10.24
N GLU A 249 -4.40 -19.31 9.77
CA GLU A 249 -5.84 -19.10 9.57
C GLU A 249 -6.54 -18.56 10.83
N LYS A 250 -6.07 -18.96 12.02
CA LYS A 250 -6.68 -18.61 13.30
C LYS A 250 -6.27 -17.25 13.89
N ILE A 251 -5.20 -16.61 13.39
CA ILE A 251 -4.55 -15.45 14.06
C ILE A 251 -4.69 -14.16 13.23
N HIS A 252 -5.66 -14.11 12.32
CA HIS A 252 -5.91 -12.92 11.51
C HIS A 252 -6.67 -11.85 12.32
N ILE A 253 -6.30 -10.59 12.12
CA ILE A 253 -7.13 -9.47 12.60
C ILE A 253 -8.34 -9.39 11.68
N VAL A 254 -9.54 -9.41 12.27
CA VAL A 254 -10.79 -9.08 11.58
C VAL A 254 -10.94 -7.55 11.58
N PRO A 255 -10.89 -6.89 10.42
CA PRO A 255 -11.10 -5.45 10.35
C PRO A 255 -12.56 -5.06 10.57
N VAL A 256 -12.81 -4.24 11.58
CA VAL A 256 -14.11 -3.59 11.85
C VAL A 256 -14.02 -2.05 11.76
N VAL A 257 -12.79 -1.53 11.79
CA VAL A 257 -12.44 -0.14 11.45
C VAL A 257 -11.56 -0.18 10.22
N ARG A 258 -11.83 0.66 9.21
CA ARG A 258 -10.99 0.75 8.01
C ARG A 258 -9.72 1.54 8.32
N MET A 259 -8.56 0.95 8.07
CA MET A 259 -7.25 1.51 8.44
C MET A 259 -6.23 1.27 7.33
N LYS A 260 -5.20 2.13 7.24
CA LYS A 260 -4.09 1.89 6.30
C LYS A 260 -3.28 0.66 6.67
N GLU A 261 -3.18 0.36 7.97
CA GLU A 261 -2.44 -0.79 8.48
C GLU A 261 -3.03 -1.31 9.80
N TYR A 262 -2.89 -2.62 10.01
CA TYR A 262 -3.31 -3.32 11.23
C TYR A 262 -2.12 -3.92 12.00
N ASN A 263 -0.91 -3.74 11.48
CA ASN A 263 0.32 -4.25 12.08
C ASN A 263 1.36 -3.12 12.13
N LEU A 264 1.67 -2.65 13.32
CA LEU A 264 2.49 -1.48 13.59
C LEU A 264 3.92 -1.93 13.92
N ASN A 265 4.88 -1.48 13.11
CA ASN A 265 6.30 -1.61 13.43
C ASN A 265 6.75 -0.44 14.31
N LEU A 266 6.99 -0.70 15.59
CA LEU A 266 7.44 0.31 16.54
C LEU A 266 8.97 0.48 16.56
N GLY A 267 9.69 -0.41 15.87
CA GLY A 267 11.15 -0.40 15.81
C GLY A 267 11.79 -0.51 17.19
N LEU A 268 12.77 0.36 17.48
CA LEU A 268 13.42 0.46 18.78
C LEU A 268 12.56 1.28 19.76
N ILE A 269 12.30 0.69 20.92
CA ILE A 269 11.61 1.28 22.07
C ILE A 269 12.62 1.45 23.21
N PRO A 270 12.85 2.67 23.73
CA PRO A 270 13.76 2.88 24.86
C PRO A 270 13.22 2.21 26.14
N ALA A 271 14.02 1.36 26.81
CA ALA A 271 13.60 0.64 28.01
C ALA A 271 13.16 1.54 29.18
N ASN A 272 13.81 2.69 29.33
CA ASN A 272 13.53 3.68 30.38
C ASN A 272 12.93 4.97 29.80
N GLY A 273 12.13 4.84 28.73
CA GLY A 273 11.56 5.98 28.04
C GLY A 273 10.22 5.64 27.39
N PHE A 274 9.98 6.21 26.21
CA PHE A 274 8.75 5.96 25.47
C PHE A 274 9.03 6.05 23.97
N LYS A 275 8.07 5.59 23.18
CA LYS A 275 8.07 5.74 21.72
C LYS A 275 6.72 6.29 21.27
N ASP A 276 6.75 7.42 20.59
CA ASP A 276 5.56 7.91 19.90
C ASP A 276 5.41 7.17 18.56
N PHE A 277 4.18 6.85 18.19
CA PHE A 277 3.82 6.21 16.93
C PHE A 277 2.49 6.73 16.42
N THR A 278 2.22 6.50 15.13
CA THR A 278 1.01 6.95 14.46
C THR A 278 0.38 5.83 13.65
N PHE A 279 -0.93 5.88 13.45
CA PHE A 279 -1.64 5.08 12.46
C PHE A 279 -2.81 5.89 11.89
N ASP A 280 -3.27 5.53 10.69
CA ASP A 280 -4.34 6.24 9.98
C ASP A 280 -5.59 5.37 9.85
N MET A 281 -6.73 5.93 10.22
CA MET A 281 -8.07 5.42 9.91
C MET A 281 -8.53 6.04 8.60
N VAL A 282 -9.07 5.22 7.70
CA VAL A 282 -9.43 5.63 6.34
C VAL A 282 -10.93 5.76 6.23
N ASP A 283 -11.42 6.88 5.68
CA ASP A 283 -12.84 7.12 5.46
C ASP A 283 -13.68 6.87 6.73
N TRP A 284 -13.31 7.56 7.82
CA TRP A 284 -13.85 7.34 9.15
C TRP A 284 -14.35 8.62 9.83
N GLU A 285 -15.50 8.52 10.48
CA GLU A 285 -16.20 9.66 11.06
C GLU A 285 -16.02 9.76 12.58
N GLN A 286 -16.18 8.65 13.29
CA GLN A 286 -16.21 8.66 14.75
C GLN A 286 -14.80 8.91 15.33
N PRO A 287 -14.64 9.81 16.32
CA PRO A 287 -13.35 10.02 16.96
C PRO A 287 -12.88 8.76 17.70
N VAL A 288 -11.57 8.68 17.91
CA VAL A 288 -10.98 7.68 18.82
C VAL A 288 -11.27 8.08 20.25
N SER A 289 -11.85 7.17 21.03
CA SER A 289 -12.12 7.37 22.45
C SER A 289 -10.99 6.84 23.33
N SER A 290 -10.33 5.76 22.92
CA SER A 290 -9.16 5.23 23.64
C SER A 290 -8.30 4.33 22.75
N VAL A 291 -7.02 4.25 23.12
CA VAL A 291 -6.08 3.24 22.62
C VAL A 291 -5.37 2.66 23.84
N ALA A 292 -5.41 1.34 24.00
CA ALA A 292 -4.82 0.65 25.14
C ALA A 292 -3.95 -0.53 24.69
N SER A 293 -2.92 -0.85 25.47
CA SER A 293 -2.16 -2.10 25.32
C SER A 293 -2.95 -3.26 25.95
N LEU A 294 -3.03 -4.38 25.25
CA LEU A 294 -3.50 -5.66 25.81
C LEU A 294 -2.36 -6.52 26.37
N SER A 295 -1.13 -5.98 26.42
CA SER A 295 0.01 -6.60 27.06
C SER A 295 0.32 -5.93 28.39
N GLU A 296 0.67 -6.73 29.38
CA GLU A 296 1.15 -6.26 30.68
C GLU A 296 2.54 -5.62 30.59
N LEU A 297 3.27 -5.72 29.48
CA LEU A 297 4.60 -5.15 29.30
C LEU A 297 4.57 -3.64 29.00
N PHE A 298 3.43 -3.10 28.55
CA PHE A 298 3.34 -1.75 28.01
C PHE A 298 2.12 -1.00 28.52
N THR A 299 2.27 0.30 28.71
CA THR A 299 1.15 1.24 28.73
C THR A 299 1.10 2.00 27.40
N VAL A 300 -0.09 2.39 26.98
CA VAL A 300 -0.31 3.19 25.77
C VAL A 300 -1.21 4.37 26.09
N GLU A 301 -0.84 5.53 25.59
CA GLU A 301 -1.56 6.78 25.75
C GLU A 301 -1.95 7.33 24.37
N LEU A 302 -3.20 7.77 24.22
CA LEU A 302 -3.64 8.57 23.08
C LEU A 302 -3.17 10.01 23.29
N LEU A 303 -2.28 10.50 22.42
CA LEU A 303 -1.74 11.86 22.52
C LEU A 303 -2.58 12.88 21.74
N ALA A 304 -2.93 12.54 20.50
CA ALA A 304 -3.66 13.41 19.60
C ALA A 304 -4.37 12.62 18.50
N GLN A 305 -5.33 13.27 17.85
CA GLN A 305 -5.90 12.80 16.59
C GLN A 305 -6.19 14.00 15.70
N GLU A 306 -5.93 13.88 14.40
CA GLU A 306 -6.06 14.93 13.40
C GLU A 306 -6.93 14.45 12.26
N ARG A 307 -7.94 15.23 11.88
CA ARG A 307 -8.76 14.94 10.69
C ARG A 307 -8.03 15.41 9.43
N ARG A 308 -7.89 14.52 8.45
CA ARG A 308 -7.27 14.77 7.14
C ARG A 308 -8.26 14.42 6.04
N GLY A 309 -9.15 15.35 5.74
CA GLY A 309 -10.30 15.09 4.86
C GLY A 309 -11.23 14.04 5.49
N LYS A 310 -11.38 12.89 4.82
CA LYS A 310 -12.18 11.76 5.32
C LYS A 310 -11.42 10.82 6.26
N ASP A 311 -10.10 10.99 6.37
CA ASP A 311 -9.24 10.14 7.19
C ASP A 311 -8.99 10.77 8.56
N ILE A 312 -8.60 9.94 9.53
CA ILE A 312 -8.16 10.37 10.86
C ILE A 312 -6.77 9.81 11.11
N GLN A 313 -5.78 10.68 11.32
CA GLN A 313 -4.49 10.28 11.83
C GLN A 313 -4.52 10.28 13.36
N VAL A 314 -4.05 9.20 13.97
CA VAL A 314 -4.02 9.02 15.42
C VAL A 314 -2.56 8.96 15.86
N ARG A 315 -2.21 9.74 16.89
CA ARG A 315 -0.88 9.73 17.51
C ARG A 315 -0.99 9.16 18.92
N CYS A 316 -0.18 8.14 19.18
CA CYS A 316 -0.11 7.46 20.46
C CYS A 316 1.33 7.45 20.98
N ARG A 317 1.46 7.17 22.28
CA ARG A 317 2.71 6.90 22.96
C ARG A 317 2.67 5.52 23.56
N VAL A 318 3.70 4.72 23.34
CA VAL A 318 3.93 3.47 24.07
C VAL A 318 5.06 3.67 25.09
N THR A 319 4.85 3.17 26.30
CA THR A 319 5.84 3.21 27.38
C THR A 319 6.06 1.77 27.88
N PRO A 320 7.26 1.20 27.73
CA PRO A 320 7.59 -0.09 28.34
C PRO A 320 7.59 0.01 29.86
N LYS A 321 7.17 -1.04 30.53
CA LYS A 321 7.40 -1.23 31.96
C LYS A 321 8.87 -1.64 32.21
N PRO A 322 9.41 -1.45 33.43
CA PRO A 322 10.84 -1.66 33.73
C PRO A 322 11.38 -3.07 33.41
N TYR A 323 10.50 -4.08 33.37
CA TYR A 323 10.86 -5.47 33.08
C TYR A 323 10.67 -5.86 31.61
N ALA A 324 10.17 -4.96 30.75
CA ALA A 324 10.07 -5.21 29.31
C ALA A 324 11.45 -5.10 28.68
N THR A 325 11.88 -6.13 27.96
CA THR A 325 13.19 -6.18 27.30
C THR A 325 13.14 -7.07 26.06
N GLY A 326 14.08 -6.86 25.14
CA GLY A 326 14.24 -7.69 23.94
C GLY A 326 13.16 -7.46 22.88
N LEU A 327 13.04 -8.42 21.96
CA LEU A 327 12.04 -8.42 20.90
C LEU A 327 10.65 -8.62 21.51
N VAL A 328 9.69 -7.80 21.06
CA VAL A 328 8.33 -7.78 21.59
C VAL A 328 7.32 -7.77 20.47
N GLN A 329 6.19 -8.44 20.69
CA GLN A 329 4.97 -8.30 19.91
C GLN A 329 3.76 -8.38 20.84
N PHE A 330 2.76 -7.54 20.61
CA PHE A 330 1.59 -7.43 21.46
C PHE A 330 0.40 -6.85 20.70
N LEU A 331 -0.79 -6.99 21.28
CA LEU A 331 -2.00 -6.40 20.74
C LEU A 331 -2.28 -5.05 21.40
N LEU A 332 -2.74 -4.10 20.59
CA LEU A 332 -3.42 -2.89 21.01
C LEU A 332 -4.92 -3.06 20.80
N GLU A 333 -5.72 -2.39 21.62
CA GLU A 333 -7.15 -2.20 21.40
C GLU A 333 -7.45 -0.72 21.18
N LEU A 334 -8.03 -0.40 20.02
CA LEU A 334 -8.53 0.91 19.63
C LEU A 334 -10.06 0.92 19.80
N LYS A 335 -10.62 1.91 20.50
CA LYS A 335 -12.07 2.13 20.58
C LYS A 335 -12.48 3.41 19.86
N THR A 336 -13.51 3.33 19.03
CA THR A 336 -14.06 4.45 18.27
C THR A 336 -15.55 4.24 18.01
N GLY A 337 -16.39 5.18 18.42
CA GLY A 337 -17.85 4.99 18.41
C GLY A 337 -18.24 3.70 19.13
N LEU A 338 -18.93 2.79 18.42
CA LEU A 338 -19.33 1.47 18.91
C LEU A 338 -18.34 0.35 18.54
N GLN A 339 -17.26 0.67 17.84
CA GLN A 339 -16.31 -0.32 17.33
C GLN A 339 -15.12 -0.48 18.29
N SER A 340 -14.64 -1.73 18.38
CA SER A 340 -13.35 -2.08 18.98
C SER A 340 -12.49 -2.79 17.96
N GLN A 341 -11.32 -2.22 17.65
CA GLN A 341 -10.38 -2.74 16.67
C GLN A 341 -9.09 -3.18 17.36
N LYS A 342 -8.68 -4.43 17.13
CA LYS A 342 -7.35 -4.92 17.54
C LYS A 342 -6.29 -4.57 16.49
N LEU A 343 -5.10 -4.22 16.94
CA LEU A 343 -3.92 -3.96 16.11
C LEU A 343 -2.73 -4.74 16.66
N TRP A 344 -1.94 -5.36 15.80
CA TRP A 344 -0.66 -5.90 16.22
C TRP A 344 0.36 -4.78 16.30
N ALA A 345 1.18 -4.78 17.34
CA ALA A 345 2.38 -3.96 17.45
C ALA A 345 3.59 -4.88 17.69
N TYR A 346 4.74 -4.52 17.13
CA TYR A 346 5.99 -5.25 17.36
C TYR A 346 7.19 -4.31 17.33
N GLY A 347 8.29 -4.72 17.96
CA GLY A 347 9.52 -3.94 18.04
C GLY A 347 10.56 -4.59 18.93
N MET A 348 11.49 -3.79 19.45
CA MET A 348 12.49 -4.22 20.42
C MET A 348 12.64 -3.18 21.52
N VAL A 349 12.52 -3.62 22.77
CA VAL A 349 12.85 -2.82 23.94
C VAL A 349 14.34 -2.98 24.24
N ARG A 350 15.07 -1.86 24.27
CA ARG A 350 16.50 -1.85 24.58
C ARG A 350 16.86 -0.63 25.40
N GLU A 351 17.84 -0.78 26.28
CA GLU A 351 18.55 0.39 26.80
C GLU A 351 19.22 1.12 25.63
N ILE A 352 18.87 2.40 25.52
CA ILE A 352 19.62 3.33 24.67
C ILE A 352 20.78 3.76 25.53
N ALA A 353 22.01 3.47 25.10
CA ALA A 353 23.20 4.01 25.75
C ALA A 353 23.01 5.53 25.83
N SER A 354 23.10 6.08 27.04
CA SER A 354 23.03 7.52 27.25
C SER A 354 24.07 8.16 26.34
N ILE A 355 23.62 9.03 25.43
CA ILE A 355 24.52 9.97 24.77
C ILE A 355 25.15 10.76 25.93
N PRO A 356 26.47 10.72 26.14
CA PRO A 356 27.08 11.58 27.14
C PRO A 356 26.69 13.01 26.77
N ALA A 357 26.12 13.74 27.74
CA ALA A 357 25.84 15.16 27.56
C ALA A 357 27.10 15.82 26.97
N PRO A 358 26.98 16.76 26.00
CA PRO A 358 28.13 17.48 25.52
C PRO A 358 28.85 18.04 26.74
N SER A 359 30.11 17.61 26.94
CA SER A 359 30.97 18.17 27.96
C SER A 359 30.87 19.69 27.81
N GLN A 360 30.50 20.38 28.90
CA GLN A 360 30.36 21.82 28.90
C GLN A 360 31.55 22.42 28.15
N VAL A 361 31.24 23.13 27.06
CA VAL A 361 32.23 23.93 26.33
C VAL A 361 32.91 24.79 27.38
N ASN A 362 34.21 24.55 27.59
CA ASN A 362 35.03 25.43 28.40
C ASN A 362 34.83 26.85 27.87
N THR A 363 34.23 27.68 28.71
CA THR A 363 34.07 29.11 28.48
C THR A 363 35.44 29.67 28.07
N PRO A 364 35.53 30.52 27.03
CA PRO A 364 36.78 31.16 26.69
C PRO A 364 37.30 31.93 27.91
N ILE A 365 38.53 31.65 28.30
CA ILE A 365 39.24 32.44 29.30
C ILE A 365 39.26 33.89 28.79
N ALA A 366 38.60 34.79 29.52
CA ALA A 366 38.68 36.21 29.25
C ALA A 366 40.15 36.66 29.37
N PRO A 367 40.68 37.47 28.43
CA PRO A 367 42.04 37.98 28.53
C PRO A 367 42.18 38.79 29.83
N GLY A 368 43.13 38.36 30.67
CA GLY A 368 43.41 38.99 31.95
C GLY A 368 43.79 40.46 31.78
N VAL A 369 43.17 41.31 32.59
CA VAL A 369 43.51 42.72 32.72
C VAL A 369 44.98 42.83 33.18
N ALA A 370 45.78 43.56 32.41
CA ALA A 370 47.18 43.83 32.75
C ALA A 370 47.28 44.61 34.08
N PRO A 371 48.23 44.29 34.97
CA PRO A 371 48.42 45.05 36.21
C PRO A 371 48.90 46.47 35.92
N PRO A 372 48.57 47.47 36.76
CA PRO A 372 49.00 48.84 36.55
C PRO A 372 50.52 48.96 36.74
N LEU A 373 51.14 49.77 35.87
CA LEU A 373 52.56 50.12 35.93
C LEU A 373 52.86 50.87 37.24
N VAL A 374 53.71 50.29 38.09
CA VAL A 374 54.29 50.99 39.24
C VAL A 374 55.35 51.96 38.72
N ALA A 375 55.14 53.26 38.96
CA ALA A 375 56.13 54.29 38.68
C ALA A 375 57.34 54.15 39.60
N GLN A 376 58.55 54.09 39.04
CA GLN A 376 59.80 54.24 39.77
C GLN A 376 60.04 55.73 40.11
N PRO A 377 60.73 56.04 41.23
CA PRO A 377 60.86 57.42 41.68
C PRO A 377 62.04 58.18 41.03
N ALA A 378 61.78 59.48 40.86
CA ALA A 378 62.68 60.64 40.93
C ALA A 378 63.64 60.94 39.76
N LYS A 379 63.30 62.01 39.02
CA LYS A 379 63.89 63.34 39.25
C LYS A 379 62.92 64.46 38.92
#